data_AF-A0A520DMB0-F1
#
_entry.id   AF-A0A520DMB0-F1
#
_cell.length_a   1.000
_cell.length_b   1.000
_cell.length_c   1.000
_cell.angle_alpha   90.00
_cell.angle_beta   90.00
_cell.angle_gamma   90.00
#
_symmetry.space_group_name_H-M   'P 1'
#
loop_
_entity.id
_entity.type
_entity.pdbx_description
1 polymer ?
#
loop_
_entity_poly.entity_id
_entity_poly.type
_entity_poly.pdbx_seq_one_letter_code
_entity_poly.pdbx_strand_id
1 'polypeptide(L)'
;MEVKRTDLPEGTDIAQVYHWLYLDKLSSSMVKLWFRSMDSSAEIEERFFEQGYLKFSNTEATFIEKYNSSQHKLVNYTNHPLSEDTHHLIEDYFKQPS
;
A
#
# COMPACT_ATOMS: atom_id res chain seq x y z
N MET A 1 0.93 2.55 0.70
CA MET A 1 -0.17 3.38 0.18
C MET A 1 -1.26 2.46 -0.33
N GLU A 2 -2.52 2.76 -0.06
CA GLU A 2 -3.67 2.04 -0.63
C GLU A 2 -4.26 2.91 -1.75
N VAL A 3 -4.52 2.31 -2.91
CA VAL A 3 -5.18 2.96 -4.05
C VAL A 3 -6.40 2.13 -4.43
N LYS A 4 -7.57 2.74 -4.33
CA LYS A 4 -8.84 2.13 -4.73
C LYS A 4 -9.17 2.51 -6.17
N ARG A 5 -9.36 1.50 -7.02
CA ARG A 5 -9.92 1.67 -8.36
C ARG A 5 -11.43 1.89 -8.28
N THR A 6 -11.90 2.98 -8.85
CA THR A 6 -13.33 3.35 -8.90
C THR A 6 -13.97 3.08 -10.25
N ASP A 7 -13.20 2.58 -11.21
CA ASP A 7 -13.59 2.31 -12.60
C ASP A 7 -14.01 0.86 -12.85
N LEU A 8 -14.02 0.02 -11.81
CA LEU A 8 -14.33 -1.41 -11.88
C LEU A 8 -15.80 -1.69 -11.49
N PRO A 9 -16.44 -2.71 -12.10
CA PRO A 9 -17.82 -3.07 -11.80
C PRO A 9 -17.99 -3.64 -10.39
N GLU A 10 -19.22 -3.56 -9.87
CA GLU A 10 -19.56 -4.19 -8.58
C GLU A 10 -19.40 -5.73 -8.68
N GLY A 11 -18.71 -6.31 -7.69
CA GLY A 11 -18.39 -7.75 -7.66
C GLY A 11 -16.99 -8.10 -8.17
N THR A 12 -16.19 -7.14 -8.63
CA THR A 12 -14.76 -7.36 -8.89
C THR A 12 -14.03 -7.73 -7.60
N ASP A 13 -13.07 -8.65 -7.70
CA ASP A 13 -12.23 -9.10 -6.59
C ASP A 13 -11.59 -7.90 -5.88
N ILE A 14 -11.67 -7.89 -4.54
CA ILE A 14 -11.05 -6.86 -3.70
C ILE A 14 -9.56 -6.68 -4.00
N ALA A 15 -8.85 -7.73 -4.42
CA ALA A 15 -7.44 -7.66 -4.78
C ALA A 15 -7.18 -6.96 -6.13
N GLN A 16 -8.22 -6.78 -6.95
CA GLN A 16 -8.20 -5.99 -8.18
C GLN A 16 -8.73 -4.57 -7.95
N VAL A 17 -9.62 -4.39 -6.96
CA VAL A 17 -10.15 -3.08 -6.58
C VAL A 17 -9.13 -2.29 -5.75
N TYR A 18 -8.48 -2.93 -4.78
CA TYR A 18 -7.53 -2.28 -3.87
C TYR A 18 -6.10 -2.67 -4.22
N HIS A 19 -5.34 -1.68 -4.71
CA HIS A 19 -3.92 -1.80 -4.97
C HIS A 19 -3.13 -1.26 -3.79
N TRP A 20 -2.37 -2.13 -3.14
CA TRP A 20 -1.41 -1.74 -2.13
C TRP A 20 -0.06 -1.50 -2.80
N LEU A 21 0.46 -0.29 -2.66
CA LEU A 21 1.71 0.15 -3.30
C LEU A 21 2.73 0.58 -2.27
N TYR A 22 3.96 0.15 -2.49
CA TYR A 22 5.16 0.63 -1.80
C TYR A 22 5.98 1.48 -2.78
N LEU A 23 6.34 2.69 -2.37
CA LEU A 23 7.26 3.53 -3.14
C LEU A 23 8.69 3.19 -2.74
N ASP A 24 9.42 2.54 -3.64
CA ASP A 24 10.85 2.40 -3.48
C ASP A 24 11.53 3.72 -3.86
N LYS A 25 12.06 4.43 -2.87
CA LYS A 25 12.76 5.70 -3.08
C LYS A 25 14.11 5.54 -3.78
N LEU A 26 14.72 4.36 -3.75
CA LEU A 26 16.00 4.11 -4.42
C LEU A 26 15.79 3.98 -5.94
N SER A 27 14.79 3.22 -6.35
CA SER A 27 14.44 3.04 -7.76
C SER A 27 13.40 4.05 -8.28
N SER A 28 12.86 4.90 -7.40
CA SER A 28 11.73 5.79 -7.68
C SER A 28 10.57 5.06 -8.38
N SER A 29 10.29 3.83 -7.95
CA SER A 29 9.32 2.95 -8.59
C SER A 29 8.24 2.50 -7.61
N MET A 30 7.01 2.41 -8.10
CA MET A 30 5.88 1.85 -7.36
C MET A 30 5.87 0.33 -7.45
N VAL A 31 5.99 -0.33 -6.31
CA VAL A 31 5.98 -1.79 -6.18
C VAL A 31 4.63 -2.23 -5.63
N LYS A 32 3.98 -3.18 -6.29
CA LYS A 32 2.72 -3.77 -5.80
C LYS A 32 2.98 -4.73 -4.63
N LEU A 33 2.25 -4.52 -3.54
CA LEU A 33 2.14 -5.45 -2.42
C LEU A 33 0.96 -6.40 -2.66
N TRP A 34 1.20 -7.70 -2.57
CA TRP A 34 0.18 -8.72 -2.82
C TRP A 34 -0.61 -8.98 -1.55
N PHE A 35 -1.78 -8.36 -1.43
CA PHE A 35 -2.66 -8.52 -0.29
C PHE A 35 -3.06 -10.00 -0.08
N ARG A 36 -2.91 -10.48 1.15
CA ARG A 36 -3.24 -11.86 1.54
C ARG A 36 -4.40 -11.89 2.53
N SER A 37 -4.34 -11.09 3.57
CA SER A 37 -5.37 -11.00 4.59
C SER A 37 -5.25 -9.70 5.37
N MET A 38 -6.29 -9.37 6.13
CA MET A 38 -6.28 -8.28 7.09
C MET A 38 -6.72 -8.79 8.46
N ASP A 39 -6.15 -8.20 9.49
CA ASP A 39 -6.66 -8.28 10.85
C ASP A 39 -6.90 -6.85 11.34
N SER A 40 -7.99 -6.63 12.06
CA SER A 40 -8.34 -5.31 12.58
C SER A 40 -8.74 -5.46 14.03
N SER A 41 -7.89 -4.96 14.92
CA SER A 41 -8.16 -4.79 16.34
C SER A 41 -8.53 -3.35 16.64
N ALA A 42 -9.23 -3.09 17.75
CA ALA A 42 -9.85 -1.80 18.06
C ALA A 42 -8.92 -0.56 17.96
N GLU A 43 -7.61 -0.75 18.12
CA GLU A 43 -6.62 0.34 18.08
C GLU A 43 -5.56 0.17 16.97
N ILE A 44 -5.47 -1.03 16.37
CA ILE A 44 -4.39 -1.40 15.47
C ILE A 44 -4.96 -2.24 14.32
N GLU A 45 -4.63 -1.83 13.11
CA GLU A 45 -4.90 -2.55 11.89
C GLU A 45 -3.64 -3.23 11.37
N GLU A 46 -3.80 -4.47 10.91
CA GLU A 46 -2.75 -5.26 10.30
C GLU A 46 -3.19 -5.69 8.90
N ARG A 47 -2.27 -5.56 7.95
CA ARG A 47 -2.46 -5.98 6.55
C ARG A 47 -1.30 -6.91 6.21
N PHE A 48 -1.63 -8.16 5.89
CA PHE A 48 -0.66 -9.17 5.52
C PHE A 48 -0.53 -9.20 4.00
N PHE A 49 0.70 -9.18 3.53
CA PHE A 49 1.09 -9.26 2.13
C PHE A 49 2.01 -10.46 1.91
N GLU A 50 2.22 -10.85 0.65
CA GLU A 50 3.27 -11.83 0.33
C GLU A 50 4.66 -11.38 0.77
N GLN A 51 4.94 -10.09 0.60
CA GLN A 51 6.24 -9.48 0.87
C GLN A 51 6.51 -9.20 2.35
N GLY A 52 5.47 -9.16 3.20
CA GLY A 52 5.57 -8.68 4.57
C GLY A 52 4.22 -8.35 5.16
N TYR A 53 4.18 -7.60 6.25
CA TYR A 53 2.95 -7.12 6.85
C TYR A 53 3.07 -5.67 7.30
N LEU A 54 2.01 -4.91 7.11
CA LEU A 54 1.88 -3.52 7.54
C LEU A 54 1.02 -3.50 8.80
N LYS A 55 1.59 -3.01 9.89
CA LYS A 55 0.90 -2.74 11.14
C LYS A 55 0.74 -1.24 11.29
N PHE A 56 -0.48 -0.74 11.41
CA PHE A 56 -0.73 0.70 11.51
C PHE A 56 -1.89 1.02 12.44
N SER A 57 -1.88 2.26 12.93
CA SER A 57 -2.93 2.90 13.70
C SER A 57 -3.22 4.27 13.10
N ASN A 58 -4.10 5.04 13.72
CA ASN A 58 -4.36 6.42 13.31
C ASN A 58 -3.12 7.33 13.38
N THR A 59 -2.10 6.97 14.16
CA THR A 59 -0.93 7.82 14.41
C THR A 59 0.38 7.26 13.86
N GLU A 60 0.53 5.93 13.81
CA GLU A 60 1.79 5.28 13.49
C GLU A 60 1.59 4.15 12.49
N ALA A 61 2.60 3.87 11.69
CA ALA A 61 2.61 2.72 10.80
C ALA A 61 4.00 2.09 10.76
N THR A 62 4.08 0.77 10.70
CA THR A 62 5.33 0.00 10.58
C THR A 62 5.13 -1.11 9.57
N PHE A 63 5.98 -1.14 8.55
CA PHE A 63 6.03 -2.24 7.59
C PHE A 63 7.15 -3.20 7.98
N ILE A 64 6.83 -4.48 8.10
CA ILE A 64 7.79 -5.53 8.45
C ILE A 64 7.93 -6.48 7.26
N GLU A 65 9.14 -6.53 6.70
CA GLU A 65 9.47 -7.39 5.57
C GLU A 65 9.60 -8.85 5.99
N LYS A 66 9.04 -9.76 5.19
CA LYS A 66 9.03 -11.20 5.50
C LYS A 66 10.43 -11.83 5.47
N TYR A 67 11.29 -11.39 4.54
CA TYR A 67 12.54 -12.10 4.23
C TYR A 67 13.70 -11.77 5.16
N ASN A 68 13.82 -10.52 5.61
CA ASN A 68 14.92 -10.04 6.45
C ASN A 68 14.44 -9.55 7.83
N SER A 69 13.12 -9.58 8.09
CA SER A 69 12.51 -9.00 9.28
C SER A 69 12.86 -7.52 9.51
N SER A 70 13.21 -6.80 8.43
CA SER A 70 13.44 -5.36 8.48
C SER A 70 12.14 -4.66 8.82
N GLN A 71 12.22 -3.72 9.76
CA GLN A 71 11.08 -2.92 10.19
C GLN A 71 11.28 -1.49 9.70
N HIS A 72 10.33 -1.02 8.91
CA HIS A 72 10.31 0.33 8.36
C HIS A 72 9.19 1.10 9.03
N LYS A 73 9.55 2.01 9.93
CA LYS A 73 8.61 2.97 10.48
C LYS A 73 8.17 3.94 9.38
N LEU A 74 6.87 4.07 9.22
CA LEU A 74 6.24 4.91 8.22
C LEU A 74 5.59 6.11 8.91
N VAL A 75 5.59 7.24 8.22
CA VAL A 75 4.89 8.44 8.64
C VAL A 75 3.50 8.42 8.00
N ASN A 76 2.47 8.66 8.82
CA ASN A 76 1.11 8.76 8.33
C ASN A 76 0.92 10.10 7.59
N TYR A 77 0.73 10.04 6.27
CA TYR A 77 0.48 11.20 5.42
C TYR A 77 -0.99 11.31 4.97
N THR A 78 -1.93 10.58 5.59
CA THR A 78 -3.36 10.59 5.18
C THR A 78 -3.98 11.99 5.16
N ASN A 79 -3.51 12.90 6.03
CA ASN A 79 -4.01 14.29 6.09
C ASN A 79 -3.18 15.29 5.28
N HIS A 80 -2.22 14.82 4.48
CA HIS A 80 -1.38 15.67 3.65
C HIS A 80 -1.79 15.54 2.18
N PRO A 81 -1.76 16.64 1.41
CA PRO A 81 -1.94 16.55 -0.04
C PRO A 81 -0.82 15.68 -0.63
N LEU A 82 -1.20 14.77 -1.52
CA LEU A 82 -0.22 14.03 -2.32
C LEU A 82 0.61 15.01 -3.15
N SER A 83 1.93 14.79 -3.21
CA SER A 83 2.80 15.56 -4.10
C SER A 83 2.52 15.19 -5.56
N GLU A 84 2.78 16.12 -6.49
CA GLU A 84 2.65 15.86 -7.93
C GLU A 84 3.53 14.69 -8.39
N ASP A 85 4.74 14.57 -7.85
CA ASP A 85 5.63 13.42 -8.14
C ASP A 85 4.96 12.09 -7.79
N THR A 86 4.30 12.01 -6.64
CA THR A 86 3.61 10.78 -6.23
C THR A 86 2.41 10.51 -7.14
N HIS A 87 1.70 11.56 -7.58
CA HIS A 87 0.60 11.43 -8.52
C HIS A 87 1.07 10.83 -9.85
N HIS A 88 2.15 11.38 -10.43
CA HIS A 88 2.73 10.85 -11.67
C HIS A 88 3.17 9.39 -11.52
N LEU A 89 3.79 9.02 -10.39
CA LEU A 89 4.20 7.64 -10.14
C LEU A 89 3.01 6.67 -10.03
N ILE A 90 1.89 7.10 -9.47
CA ILE A 90 0.65 6.30 -9.43
C ILE A 90 0.09 6.14 -10.85
N GLU A 91 0.04 7.22 -11.63
CA GLU A 91 -0.42 7.14 -13.01
C GLU A 91 0.44 6.20 -13.85
N ASP A 92 1.76 6.33 -13.76
CA ASP A 92 2.70 5.50 -14.51
C ASP A 92 2.55 4.03 -14.15
N TYR A 93 2.31 3.72 -12.87
CA TYR A 93 2.00 2.37 -12.41
C TYR A 93 0.77 1.77 -13.10
N PHE A 94 -0.31 2.55 -13.28
CA PHE A 94 -1.53 2.07 -13.96
C PHE A 94 -1.46 2.13 -15.50
N LYS A 95 -0.51 2.90 -16.08
CA LYS A 95 -0.24 2.92 -17.52
C LYS A 95 0.59 1.72 -17.98
N GLN A 96 1.32 1.06 -17.07
CA GLN A 96 2.08 -0.14 -17.41
C GLN A 96 1.15 -1.30 -17.80
N PRO A 97 1.42 -2.01 -18.92
CA PRO A 97 0.62 -3.17 -19.31
C PRO A 97 0.75 -4.26 -18.24
N SER A 98 -0.39 -4.70 -17.72
CA SER A 98 -0.55 -5.78 -16.73
C SER A 98 -0.34 -7.16 -17.31
#